data_AF-A0A085APW5-F1
#
_entry.id   AF-A0A085APW5-F1
#
_cell.length_a   1.000
_cell.length_b   1.000
_cell.length_c   1.000
_cell.angle_alpha   90.00
_cell.angle_beta   90.00
_cell.angle_gamma   90.00
#
_symmetry.space_group_name_H-M   'P 1'
#
loop_
_entity.id
_entity.type
_entity.pdbx_description
1 polymer ?
#
loop_
_entity_poly.entity_id
_entity_poly.type
_entity_poly.pdbx_seq_one_letter_code
_entity_poly.pdbx_strand_id
1 'polypeptide(L)' 'MATVTSMVSALNVTVVYRVAGEVKTFSETVVSPIVIERYLQLECGDAIGLFVPVGKGQQVNALNIEWFEIERITAPKE' A
#
# COMPACT_ATOMS: atom_id res chain seq x y z
N MET A 1 -8.07 17.51 7.56
CA MET A 1 -7.83 16.11 7.97
C MET A 1 -6.33 15.85 8.03
N ALA A 2 -5.61 16.43 9.00
CA ALA A 2 -4.14 16.51 8.98
C ALA A 2 -3.45 15.85 10.20
N THR A 3 -4.14 14.96 10.91
CA THR A 3 -3.67 14.52 12.24
C THR A 3 -3.49 13.00 12.40
N VAL A 4 -3.75 12.20 11.36
CA VAL A 4 -3.69 10.71 11.47
C VAL A 4 -2.47 10.11 10.75
N THR A 5 -1.86 10.82 9.80
CA THR A 5 -0.66 10.35 9.08
C THR A 5 0.63 10.41 9.91
N SER A 6 0.65 11.12 11.04
CA SER A 6 1.86 11.32 11.85
C SER A 6 2.27 10.15 12.76
N MET A 7 1.58 8.99 12.75
CA MET A 7 1.89 7.87 13.67
C MET A 7 2.30 6.54 12.99
N VAL A 8 2.26 6.45 11.66
CA VAL A 8 2.60 5.21 10.95
C VAL A 8 4.06 5.25 10.52
N SER A 9 4.91 4.49 11.21
CA SER A 9 6.35 4.42 10.90
C SER A 9 6.66 3.43 9.78
N ALA A 10 5.83 2.41 9.62
CA ALA A 10 5.91 1.43 8.54
C ALA A 10 4.56 0.73 8.34
N LEU A 11 4.37 0.11 7.18
CA LEU A 11 3.25 -0.79 6.91
C LEU A 11 3.78 -2.14 6.46
N ASN A 12 3.27 -3.24 7.00
CA ASN A 12 3.32 -4.52 6.33
C ASN A 12 2.16 -4.56 5.33
N VAL A 13 2.47 -4.74 4.06
CA VAL A 13 1.46 -4.75 3.01
C VAL A 13 1.51 -6.07 2.26
N THR A 14 0.33 -6.62 1.97
CA THR A 14 0.14 -7.70 0.99
C THR A 14 -0.83 -7.20 -0.07
N VAL A 15 -0.46 -7.37 -1.34
CA VAL A 15 -1.27 -6.95 -2.49
C VAL A 15 -1.38 -8.10 -3.47
N VAL A 16 -2.61 -8.50 -3.77
CA VAL A 16 -2.92 -9.46 -4.83
C VAL A 16 -3.52 -8.67 -5.99
N TYR A 17 -2.88 -8.73 -7.14
CA TYR A 17 -3.25 -7.93 -8.31
C TYR A 17 -3.13 -8.73 -9.60
N ARG A 18 -3.88 -8.32 -10.62
CA ARG A 18 -3.86 -8.95 -11.94
C ARG A 18 -3.13 -8.09 -12.95
N VAL A 19 -2.21 -8.68 -13.71
CA VAL A 19 -1.54 -8.01 -14.83
C VAL A 19 -1.40 -8.97 -16.00
N ALA A 20 -1.80 -8.54 -17.19
CA ALA A 20 -1.76 -9.36 -18.41
C ALA A 20 -2.46 -10.75 -18.26
N GLY A 21 -3.50 -10.85 -17.44
CA GLY A 21 -4.23 -12.09 -17.18
C GLY A 21 -3.62 -12.99 -16.10
N GLU A 22 -2.46 -12.63 -15.55
CA GLU A 22 -1.81 -13.37 -14.46
C GLU A 22 -2.08 -12.70 -13.10
N VAL A 23 -2.40 -13.51 -12.10
CA VAL A 23 -2.49 -13.07 -10.70
C VAL A 23 -1.10 -13.07 -10.09
N LYS A 24 -0.73 -11.95 -9.46
CA LYS A 24 0.55 -11.75 -8.79
C LYS A 24 0.32 -11.29 -7.36
N THR A 25 1.26 -11.66 -6.50
CA THR A 25 1.25 -11.27 -5.09
C THR A 25 2.52 -10.51 -4.78
N PHE A 26 2.37 -9.35 -4.16
CA PHE A 26 3.44 -8.56 -3.57
C PHE A 26 3.25 -8.52 -2.06
N SER A 27 4.33 -8.72 -1.29
CA SER A 27 4.31 -8.63 0.16
C SER A 27 5.62 -8.02 0.63
N GLU A 28 5.56 -6.91 1.36
CA GLU A 28 6.76 -6.21 1.86
C GLU A 28 6.43 -5.31 3.05
N THR A 29 7.45 -5.00 3.86
CA THR A 29 7.39 -3.89 4.81
C THR A 29 7.80 -2.59 4.13
N VAL A 30 6.86 -1.66 3.98
CA VAL A 30 7.11 -0.35 3.39
C VAL A 30 7.36 0.69 4.48
N VAL A 31 8.49 1.40 4.37
CA VAL A 31 8.93 2.44 5.32
C VAL A 31 8.98 3.84 4.71
N SER A 32 8.88 3.94 3.39
CA SER A 32 8.92 5.22 2.69
C SER A 32 7.61 5.99 2.91
N PRO A 33 7.64 7.24 3.42
CA PRO A 33 6.43 8.00 3.72
C PRO A 33 5.50 8.17 2.51
N ILE A 34 6.09 8.37 1.32
CA ILE A 34 5.33 8.51 0.06
C ILE A 34 4.62 7.20 -0.28
N VAL A 35 5.28 6.06 -0.06
CA VAL A 35 4.70 4.74 -0.32
C VAL A 35 3.61 4.43 0.69
N ILE A 36 3.83 4.75 1.97
CA ILE A 36 2.84 4.61 3.04
C ILE A 36 1.57 5.40 2.69
N GLU A 37 1.70 6.66 2.25
CA GLU A 37 0.54 7.47 1.85
C GLU A 37 -0.27 6.82 0.72
N ARG A 38 0.38 6.22 -0.28
CA ARG A 38 -0.31 5.51 -1.37
C ARG A 38 -1.10 4.31 -0.89
N TYR A 39 -0.55 3.54 0.05
CA TYR A 39 -1.24 2.40 0.64
C TYR A 39 -2.41 2.83 1.53
N LEU A 40 -2.28 3.94 2.27
CA LEU A 40 -3.39 4.50 3.05
C LEU A 40 -4.49 5.08 2.15
N GLN A 41 -4.15 5.69 1.00
CA GLN A 41 -5.13 6.12 -0.01
C GLN A 41 -5.91 4.92 -0.57
N LEU A 42 -5.21 3.80 -0.84
CA LEU A 42 -5.84 2.55 -1.27
C LEU A 42 -6.85 2.03 -0.24
N GLU A 43 -6.47 2.02 1.05
CA GLU A 43 -7.34 1.59 2.15
C GLU A 43 -8.58 2.50 2.30
N CYS A 44 -8.44 3.81 2.04
CA CYS A 44 -9.54 4.78 2.08
C CYS A 44 -10.55 4.60 0.93
N GLY A 45 -10.23 3.77 -0.07
CA GLY A 45 -11.07 3.53 -1.25
C GLY A 45 -10.90 4.59 -2.36
N ASP A 46 -9.92 5.48 -2.26
CA ASP A 46 -9.62 6.47 -3.30
C ASP A 46 -8.74 5.84 -4.41
N ALA A 47 -9.37 5.01 -5.23
CA ALA A 47 -8.69 4.18 -6.23
C ALA A 47 -8.52 4.85 -7.61
N ILE A 48 -9.21 5.95 -7.90
CA ILE A 48 -9.22 6.56 -9.24
C ILE A 48 -7.89 7.28 -9.49
N GLY A 49 -7.13 6.78 -10.46
CA GLY A 49 -5.80 7.33 -10.78
C GLY A 49 -4.73 6.99 -9.74
N LEU A 50 -5.04 6.15 -8.74
CA LEU A 50 -4.09 5.70 -7.74
C LEU A 50 -3.22 4.57 -8.30
N PHE A 51 -1.91 4.72 -8.13
CA PHE A 51 -0.92 3.68 -8.41
C PHE A 51 -0.20 3.35 -7.11
N VAL A 52 -0.16 2.06 -6.77
CA VAL A 52 0.55 1.55 -5.60
C VAL A 52 1.82 0.80 -6.02
N PRO A 53 2.94 1.00 -5.34
CA PRO A 53 4.21 0.35 -5.68
C PRO A 53 4.23 -1.10 -5.21
N VAL A 54 4.55 -2.03 -6.12
CA VAL A 54 4.59 -3.48 -5.88
C VAL A 54 6.01 -4.06 -5.99
N GLY A 55 6.99 -3.25 -5.58
CA GLY A 55 8.41 -3.61 -5.58
C GLY A 55 9.11 -3.49 -6.93
N LYS A 56 10.45 -3.54 -6.93
CA LYS A 56 11.31 -3.54 -8.14
C LYS A 56 11.04 -2.37 -9.11
N GLY A 57 10.64 -1.20 -8.59
CA GLY A 57 10.28 -0.03 -9.39
C GLY A 57 8.96 -0.16 -10.15
N GLN A 58 8.20 -1.23 -9.92
CA GLN A 58 6.89 -1.47 -10.52
C GLN A 58 5.78 -0.85 -9.68
N GLN A 59 4.74 -0.40 -10.36
CA GLN A 59 3.51 0.09 -9.75
C GLN A 59 2.31 -0.55 -10.44
N VAL A 60 1.25 -0.76 -9.70
CA VAL A 60 -0.02 -1.27 -10.21
C VAL A 60 -1.12 -0.25 -9.96
N ASN A 61 -2.01 -0.09 -10.95
CA ASN A 61 -3.20 0.71 -10.78
C ASN A 61 -4.10 0.04 -9.71
N ALA A 62 -4.64 0.83 -8.78
CA ALA A 62 -5.52 0.32 -7.72
C ALA A 62 -6.73 -0.48 -8.25
N LEU A 63 -7.21 -0.15 -9.46
CA LEU A 63 -8.30 -0.86 -10.14
C LEU A 63 -7.94 -2.30 -10.57
N ASN A 64 -6.65 -2.65 -10.60
CA ASN A 64 -6.20 -4.01 -10.93
C ASN A 64 -5.92 -4.86 -9.69
N ILE A 65 -6.14 -4.31 -8.49
CA ILE A 65 -5.96 -5.03 -7.22
C ILE A 65 -7.23 -5.82 -6.94
N GLU A 66 -7.07 -7.14 -6.76
CA GLU A 66 -8.19 -8.02 -6.42
C GLU A 66 -8.39 -8.09 -4.90
N TRP A 67 -7.30 -7.97 -4.14
CA TRP A 67 -7.32 -7.99 -2.69
C TRP A 67 -6.06 -7.34 -2.12
N PHE A 68 -6.16 -6.71 -0.95
CA PHE A 68 -5.02 -6.20 -0.22
C PHE A 68 -5.23 -6.31 1.29
N GLU A 69 -4.11 -6.33 2.01
CA GLU A 69 -4.06 -6.26 3.46
C GLU A 69 -2.96 -5.28 3.87
N ILE A 70 -3.27 -4.45 4.85
CA ILE A 70 -2.36 -3.43 5.40
C ILE A 70 -2.37 -3.57 6.91
N GLU A 71 -1.20 -3.86 7.47
CA GLU A 71 -0.95 -3.85 8.90
C GLU A 71 -0.06 -2.65 9.23
N ARG A 72 -0.51 -1.80 10.15
CA ARG A 72 0.24 -0.63 10.60
C ARG A 72 1.25 -1.04 11.66
N ILE A 73 2.53 -0.78 11.41
CA ILE A 73 3.57 -0.89 12.42
C ILE A 73 3.67 0.46 13.14
N THR A 74 3.00 0.56 14.27
CA THR A 74 3.31 1.61 15.24
C THR A 74 4.66 1.27 15.86
N ALA A 75 5.65 2.16 15.77
CA ALA A 75 6.90 2.00 16.52
C ALA A 75 6.58 1.59 17.98
N PRO A 76 7.42 0.76 18.63
CA PRO A 76 7.21 0.48 20.03
C PRO A 76 7.18 1.82 20.78
N LYS A 77 6.23 1.97 21.71
CA LYS A 77 6.38 2.94 22.79
C LYS A 77 7.68 2.54 23.49
N GLU A 78 8.71 3.38 23.34
CA GLU A 78 9.76 3.76 24.30
C GLU A 78 11.06 4.17 23.59
#